data_AF-A0A6M0JZE1-F1
#
_entry.id   AF-A0A6M0JZE1-F1
#
_cell.length_a   1.000
_cell.length_b   1.000
_cell.length_c   1.000
_cell.angle_alpha   90.00
_cell.angle_beta   90.00
_cell.angle_gamma   90.00
#
_symmetry.space_group_name_H-M   'P 1'
#
loop_
_entity.id
_entity.type
_entity.pdbx_description
1 polymer ?
#
loop_
_entity_poly.entity_id
_entity_poly.type
_entity_poly.pdbx_seq_one_letter_code
_entity_poly.pdbx_strand_id
1 'polypeptide(L)'
;MPESDRAKEQPSAAQDCQGAPRSFGNAFPVLNEIRHALQRFVQTGEETRIDLSAMPFGPGDLDRLTDWLGTGEVQARVDALGPTRVQETAIAGVWLVDYRNAEQQRLTLHLEVASVPEILRPQPQDLADALTQLDARLEQATGTTPLSS
;
A
#
# COMPACT_ATOMS: atom_id res chain seq x y z
N MET A 1 -54.14 21.37 49.72
CA MET A 1 -55.03 21.13 48.58
C MET A 1 -55.14 22.42 47.80
N PRO A 2 -55.15 22.39 46.47
CA PRO A 2 -54.14 21.88 45.54
C PRO A 2 -53.85 22.97 44.46
N GLU A 3 -52.95 22.83 43.49
CA GLU A 3 -53.07 22.08 42.23
C GLU A 3 -51.73 21.35 42.00
N SER A 4 -51.64 20.02 41.93
CA SER A 4 -52.19 19.14 40.90
C SER A 4 -51.88 19.61 39.49
N ASP A 5 -50.70 19.26 38.98
CA ASP A 5 -50.64 18.76 37.62
C ASP A 5 -49.89 17.42 37.64
N ARG A 6 -50.69 16.35 37.55
CA ARG A 6 -50.25 14.98 37.38
C ARG A 6 -50.76 14.55 36.02
N ALA A 7 -49.87 13.85 35.32
CA ALA A 7 -50.09 13.03 34.14
C ALA A 7 -50.01 13.74 32.78
N LYS A 8 -48.94 13.42 32.06
CA LYS A 8 -49.07 12.35 31.06
C LYS A 8 -47.87 11.41 31.08
N GLU A 9 -48.20 10.14 31.26
CA GLU A 9 -47.36 8.97 31.10
C GLU A 9 -46.79 8.84 29.67
N GLN A 10 -45.68 8.13 29.64
CA GLN A 10 -44.86 7.58 28.54
C GLN A 10 -45.70 6.77 27.51
N PRO A 11 -45.11 6.02 26.56
CA PRO A 11 -43.85 6.10 25.80
C PRO A 11 -44.15 6.11 24.27
N SER A 12 -43.18 6.36 23.40
CA SER A 12 -43.29 5.92 21.99
C SER A 12 -42.01 5.27 21.53
N ALA A 13 -42.13 3.97 21.29
CA ALA A 13 -41.13 3.06 20.77
C ALA A 13 -40.73 3.41 19.33
N ALA A 14 -39.44 3.21 19.06
CA ALA A 14 -38.78 2.81 17.79
C ALA A 14 -37.30 3.18 17.96
N GLN A 15 -36.49 2.36 18.64
CA GLN A 15 -35.69 1.28 18.03
C GLN A 15 -35.02 1.64 16.69
N ASP A 16 -33.69 1.56 16.74
CA ASP A 16 -32.79 1.06 15.70
C ASP A 16 -32.74 1.80 14.37
N CYS A 17 -31.67 2.57 14.18
CA CYS A 17 -30.79 2.56 13.00
C CYS A 17 -29.76 3.69 13.13
N GLN A 18 -28.85 3.63 14.11
CA GLN A 18 -27.65 4.47 14.07
C GLN A 18 -26.45 3.62 13.64
N GLY A 19 -26.56 3.05 12.44
CA GLY A 19 -25.38 2.77 11.65
C GLY A 19 -24.79 4.12 11.25
N ALA A 20 -23.87 4.66 12.05
CA ALA A 20 -23.11 5.84 11.67
C ALA A 20 -22.58 5.61 10.24
N PRO A 21 -22.77 6.56 9.30
CA PRO A 21 -22.15 6.43 7.99
C PRO A 21 -20.66 6.23 8.27
N ARG A 22 -20.09 5.13 7.77
CA ARG A 22 -18.65 4.91 7.84
C ARG A 22 -18.02 6.11 7.15
N SER A 23 -17.60 7.10 7.93
CA SER A 23 -17.06 8.34 7.41
C SER A 23 -15.66 7.99 6.90
N PHE A 24 -15.59 7.54 5.65
CA PHE A 24 -14.36 7.42 4.90
C PHE A 24 -13.83 8.83 4.61
N GLY A 25 -13.43 9.58 5.64
CA GLY A 25 -13.17 11.03 5.59
C GLY A 25 -12.33 11.44 4.38
N ASN A 26 -11.00 11.38 4.52
CA ASN A 26 -10.09 11.55 3.37
C ASN A 26 -9.78 10.23 2.65
N ALA A 27 -10.32 9.11 3.14
CA ALA A 27 -10.18 7.81 2.49
C ALA A 27 -11.00 7.70 1.19
N PHE A 28 -12.19 8.31 1.11
CA PHE A 28 -13.05 8.20 -0.07
C PHE A 28 -12.44 8.84 -1.34
N PRO A 29 -11.86 10.06 -1.29
CA PRO A 29 -11.13 10.63 -2.42
C PRO A 29 -10.00 9.73 -2.92
N VAL A 30 -9.25 9.10 -2.00
CA VAL A 30 -8.16 8.18 -2.33
C VAL A 30 -8.68 6.96 -3.07
N LEU A 31 -9.79 6.36 -2.60
CA LEU A 31 -10.41 5.23 -3.29
C LEU A 31 -10.86 5.59 -4.72
N ASN A 32 -11.39 6.80 -4.91
CA ASN A 32 -11.76 7.25 -6.24
C ASN A 32 -10.52 7.51 -7.13
N GLU A 33 -9.43 8.02 -6.56
CA GLU A 33 -8.15 8.19 -7.25
C GLU A 33 -7.58 6.84 -7.70
N ILE A 34 -7.59 5.82 -6.82
CA ILE A 34 -7.19 4.45 -7.15
C ILE A 34 -8.05 3.90 -8.29
N ARG A 35 -9.38 4.11 -8.24
CA ARG A 35 -10.29 3.69 -9.32
C ARG A 35 -9.91 4.34 -10.65
N HIS A 36 -9.65 5.65 -10.67
CA HIS A 36 -9.25 6.36 -11.89
C HIS A 36 -7.87 5.93 -12.38
N ALA A 37 -6.92 5.69 -11.47
CA ALA A 37 -5.60 5.14 -11.77
C ALA A 37 -5.71 3.74 -12.39
N LEU A 38 -6.53 2.84 -11.83
CA LEU A 38 -6.78 1.51 -12.39
C LEU A 38 -7.43 1.59 -13.78
N GLN A 39 -8.39 2.49 -13.97
CA GLN A 39 -9.01 2.70 -15.29
C GLN A 39 -7.98 3.12 -16.33
N ARG A 40 -7.08 4.05 -15.99
CA ARG A 40 -5.98 4.46 -16.87
C ARG A 40 -5.02 3.31 -17.13
N PHE A 41 -4.59 2.61 -16.07
CA PHE A 41 -3.67 1.48 -16.18
C PHE A 41 -4.20 0.39 -17.12
N VAL A 42 -5.49 0.05 -17.03
CA VAL A 42 -6.12 -0.93 -17.93
C VAL A 42 -6.21 -0.44 -19.38
N GLN A 43 -6.40 0.87 -19.61
CA GLN A 43 -6.58 1.43 -20.94
C GLN A 43 -5.28 1.74 -21.67
N THR A 44 -4.27 2.24 -20.95
CA THR A 44 -3.03 2.79 -21.52
C THR A 44 -1.77 2.07 -21.04
N GLY A 45 -1.85 1.26 -19.97
CA GLY A 45 -0.69 0.72 -19.27
C GLY A 45 0.05 1.75 -18.42
N GLU A 46 -0.50 2.95 -18.23
CA GLU A 46 0.13 4.02 -17.44
C GLU A 46 0.05 3.72 -15.95
N GLU A 47 1.24 3.61 -15.33
CA GLU A 47 1.38 3.39 -13.89
C GLU A 47 1.17 4.70 -13.13
N THR A 48 0.52 4.63 -11.97
CA THR A 48 0.23 5.81 -11.16
C THR A 48 0.68 5.59 -9.72
N ARG A 49 1.35 6.61 -9.16
CA ARG A 49 1.70 6.67 -7.74
C ARG A 49 0.82 7.68 -7.03
N ILE A 50 0.20 7.26 -5.92
CA ILE A 50 -0.67 8.09 -5.08
C ILE A 50 0.00 8.21 -3.70
N ASP A 51 0.53 9.39 -3.38
CA ASP A 51 1.19 9.64 -2.11
C ASP A 51 0.16 9.84 -0.99
N LEU A 52 0.15 8.94 -0.01
CA LEU A 52 -0.72 9.02 1.16
C LEU A 52 -0.13 9.94 2.23
N SER A 53 1.20 10.11 2.28
CA SER A 53 1.83 11.04 3.22
C SER A 53 1.51 12.51 2.91
N ALA A 54 1.15 12.83 1.67
CA ALA A 54 0.76 14.17 1.25
C ALA A 54 -0.68 14.57 1.65
N MET A 55 -1.50 13.62 2.10
CA MET A 55 -2.89 13.86 2.48
C MET A 55 -3.07 13.85 4.01
N PRO A 56 -3.87 14.78 4.58
CA PRO A 56 -4.12 14.80 6.02
C PRO A 56 -5.05 13.65 6.41
N PHE A 57 -4.51 12.49 6.75
CA PHE A 57 -5.32 11.40 7.30
C PHE A 57 -5.63 11.66 8.77
N GLY A 58 -6.91 11.50 9.15
CA GLY A 58 -7.31 11.49 10.55
C GLY A 58 -6.82 10.24 11.27
N PRO A 59 -6.85 10.23 12.62
CA PRO A 59 -6.49 9.06 13.40
C PRO A 59 -7.37 7.86 13.00
N GLY A 60 -6.73 6.81 12.48
CA GLY A 60 -7.39 5.58 12.03
C GLY A 60 -7.99 5.61 10.62
N ASP A 61 -7.89 6.71 9.87
CA ASP A 61 -8.36 6.74 8.47
C ASP A 61 -7.49 5.85 7.57
N LEU A 62 -6.18 5.87 7.82
CA LEU A 62 -5.20 5.07 7.10
C LEU A 62 -5.42 3.58 7.36
N ASP A 63 -5.66 3.19 8.61
CA ASP A 63 -5.96 1.80 8.97
C ASP A 63 -7.26 1.34 8.32
N ARG A 64 -8.31 2.19 8.32
CA ARG A 64 -9.57 1.89 7.60
C ARG A 64 -9.36 1.75 6.10
N LEU A 65 -8.51 2.58 5.50
CA LEU A 65 -8.19 2.50 4.08
C LEU A 65 -7.46 1.19 3.78
N THR A 66 -6.43 0.84 4.55
CA THR A 66 -5.67 -0.41 4.35
C THR A 66 -6.52 -1.64 4.62
N ASP A 67 -7.39 -1.61 5.64
CA ASP A 67 -8.33 -2.70 5.94
C ASP A 67 -9.35 -2.87 4.82
N TRP A 68 -9.82 -1.76 4.23
CA TRP A 68 -10.75 -1.79 3.12
C TRP A 68 -10.11 -2.32 1.83
N LEU A 69 -8.88 -1.89 1.54
CA LEU A 69 -8.09 -2.39 0.42
C LEU A 69 -7.71 -3.87 0.60
N GLY A 70 -7.62 -4.31 1.85
CA GLY A 70 -7.26 -5.66 2.21
C GLY A 70 -5.79 -5.99 1.90
N THR A 71 -5.44 -7.25 2.17
CA THR A 71 -4.10 -7.79 1.87
C THR A 71 -4.23 -8.82 0.76
N GLY A 72 -3.43 -8.65 -0.28
CA GLY A 72 -3.31 -9.57 -1.39
C GLY A 72 -2.34 -10.71 -1.11
N GLU A 73 -1.95 -11.41 -2.17
CA GLU A 73 -1.12 -12.61 -2.09
C GLU A 73 0.37 -12.29 -2.03
N VAL A 74 0.78 -11.16 -2.62
CA VAL A 74 2.19 -10.82 -2.78
C VAL A 74 2.64 -9.81 -1.72
N GLN A 75 3.74 -10.14 -1.03
CA GLN A 75 4.45 -9.25 -0.13
C GLN A 75 5.94 -9.32 -0.42
N ALA A 76 6.58 -8.17 -0.49
CA ALA A 76 8.00 -8.04 -0.73
C ALA A 76 8.62 -7.06 0.28
N ARG A 77 9.88 -7.33 0.60
CA ARG A 77 10.70 -6.46 1.44
C ARG A 77 11.96 -6.13 0.67
N VAL A 78 12.27 -4.84 0.60
CA VAL A 78 13.46 -4.32 -0.06
C VAL A 78 14.31 -3.62 0.98
N ASP A 79 15.55 -4.07 1.15
CA ASP A 79 16.51 -3.48 2.08
C ASP A 79 17.61 -2.73 1.30
N ALA A 80 17.22 -1.72 0.50
CA ALA A 80 18.15 -1.01 -0.40
C ALA A 80 18.69 0.33 0.15
N LEU A 81 17.96 1.02 1.03
CA LEU A 81 18.38 2.27 1.72
C LEU A 81 17.69 2.40 3.10
N GLY A 82 17.30 1.26 3.67
CA GLY A 82 16.30 1.15 4.72
C GLY A 82 15.22 0.13 4.34
N PRO A 83 14.52 -0.45 5.32
CA PRO A 83 13.51 -1.48 5.09
C PRO A 83 12.26 -0.88 4.44
N THR A 84 12.07 -1.15 3.16
CA THR A 84 10.83 -0.82 2.44
C THR A 84 9.95 -2.05 2.39
N ARG A 85 8.68 -1.89 2.76
CA ARG A 85 7.68 -2.95 2.66
C ARG A 85 6.77 -2.65 1.49
N VAL A 86 6.63 -3.62 0.62
CA VAL A 86 5.77 -3.55 -0.57
C VAL A 86 4.75 -4.67 -0.43
N GLN A 87 3.48 -4.34 -0.50
CA GLN A 87 2.41 -5.31 -0.30
C GLN A 87 1.34 -5.09 -1.36
N GLU A 88 0.94 -6.17 -2.03
CA GLU A 88 -0.24 -6.14 -2.87
C GLU A 88 -1.49 -6.07 -1.99
N THR A 89 -2.47 -5.28 -2.40
CA THR A 89 -3.78 -5.25 -1.74
C THR A 89 -4.67 -6.38 -2.25
N ALA A 90 -5.87 -6.55 -1.70
CA ALA A 90 -6.82 -7.54 -2.25
C ALA A 90 -7.29 -7.17 -3.67
N ILE A 91 -6.98 -5.96 -4.15
CA ILE A 91 -7.23 -5.50 -5.50
C ILE A 91 -5.95 -5.67 -6.32
N ALA A 92 -6.00 -6.57 -7.31
CA ALA A 92 -4.87 -6.87 -8.17
C ALA A 92 -4.33 -5.61 -8.88
N GLY A 93 -3.02 -5.46 -8.89
CA GLY A 93 -2.35 -4.30 -9.49
C GLY A 93 -2.38 -3.04 -8.63
N VAL A 94 -2.94 -3.08 -7.42
CA VAL A 94 -2.82 -2.01 -6.42
C VAL A 94 -1.90 -2.45 -5.31
N TRP A 95 -0.84 -1.68 -5.09
CA TRP A 95 0.26 -1.98 -4.18
C TRP A 95 0.40 -0.89 -3.15
N LEU A 96 0.63 -1.26 -1.90
CA LEU A 96 1.00 -0.37 -0.82
C LEU A 96 2.50 -0.44 -0.59
N VAL A 97 3.17 0.71 -0.61
CA VAL A 97 4.61 0.83 -0.43
C VAL A 97 4.88 1.71 0.80
N ASP A 98 5.43 1.10 1.85
CA ASP A 98 5.79 1.73 3.12
C ASP A 98 7.32 1.85 3.20
N TYR A 99 7.83 3.05 2.93
CA TYR A 99 9.24 3.38 3.10
C TYR A 99 9.54 3.65 4.57
N ARG A 100 10.51 2.91 5.12
CA ARG A 100 10.97 3.12 6.49
C ARG A 100 12.47 3.33 6.54
N ASN A 101 12.90 4.09 7.54
CA ASN A 101 14.32 4.24 7.85
C ASN A 101 14.86 3.01 8.59
N ALA A 102 16.18 3.00 8.83
CA ALA A 102 16.85 1.94 9.58
C ALA A 102 16.28 1.71 10.99
N GLU A 103 15.66 2.73 11.59
CA GLU A 103 15.01 2.70 12.90
C GLU A 103 13.54 2.24 12.86
N GLN A 104 13.08 1.69 11.72
CA GLN A 104 11.69 1.24 11.48
C GLN A 104 10.63 2.36 11.52
N GLN A 105 11.04 3.63 11.51
CA GLN A 105 10.12 4.76 11.43
C GLN A 105 9.66 4.94 9.98
N ARG A 106 8.35 5.07 9.79
CA ARG A 106 7.73 5.35 8.49
C ARG A 106 8.14 6.75 8.01
N LEU A 107 8.81 6.79 6.87
CA LEU A 107 9.18 8.03 6.18
C LEU A 107 8.06 8.46 5.23
N THR A 108 7.62 7.54 4.38
CA THR A 108 6.63 7.80 3.34
C THR A 108 5.76 6.56 3.15
N LEU A 109 4.47 6.79 2.91
CA LEU A 109 3.53 5.74 2.53
C LEU A 109 2.82 6.18 1.25
N HIS A 110 2.84 5.33 0.24
CA HIS A 110 2.13 5.59 -1.00
C HIS A 110 1.50 4.32 -1.56
N LEU A 111 0.55 4.51 -2.46
CA LEU A 111 -0.03 3.44 -3.26
C LEU A 111 0.52 3.51 -4.68
N GLU A 112 0.81 2.37 -5.28
CA GLU A 112 1.16 2.24 -6.69
C GLU A 112 0.11 1.41 -7.41
N VAL A 113 -0.35 1.91 -8.55
CA VAL A 113 -1.17 1.14 -9.49
C VAL A 113 -0.27 0.73 -10.64
N ALA A 114 0.17 -0.53 -10.63
CA ALA A 114 1.13 -1.09 -11.57
C ALA A 114 1.08 -2.63 -11.58
N SER A 115 1.59 -3.27 -12.63
CA SER A 115 1.79 -4.73 -12.63
C SER A 115 2.81 -5.16 -11.59
N VAL A 116 3.90 -4.40 -11.48
CA VAL A 116 4.99 -4.62 -10.53
C VAL A 116 5.47 -3.25 -10.04
N PRO A 117 5.54 -3.00 -8.73
CA PRO A 117 6.03 -1.76 -8.16
C PRO A 117 7.42 -1.37 -8.69
N GLU A 118 7.64 -0.07 -8.86
CA GLU A 118 8.87 0.45 -9.47
C GLU A 118 10.12 -0.02 -8.71
N ILE A 119 10.05 -0.04 -7.38
CA ILE A 119 11.15 -0.47 -6.50
C ILE A 119 11.57 -1.94 -6.68
N LEU A 120 10.68 -2.78 -7.20
CA LEU A 120 10.97 -4.20 -7.45
C LEU A 120 11.56 -4.43 -8.85
N ARG A 121 11.61 -3.40 -9.71
CA ARG A 121 12.16 -3.52 -11.05
C ARG A 121 13.68 -3.34 -11.00
N PRO A 122 14.47 -4.31 -11.51
CA PRO A 122 15.90 -4.12 -11.63
C PRO A 122 16.19 -3.01 -12.63
N GLN A 123 17.18 -2.16 -12.33
CA GLN A 123 17.58 -1.12 -13.26
C GLN A 123 18.37 -1.75 -14.43
N PRO A 124 18.30 -1.19 -15.65
CA PRO A 124 19.03 -1.73 -16.80
C PRO A 124 20.55 -1.86 -16.57
N GLN A 125 21.13 -0.94 -15.78
CA GLN A 125 22.54 -0.99 -15.39
C GLN A 125 22.85 -2.19 -14.48
N ASP A 126 22.00 -2.46 -13.49
CA ASP A 126 22.18 -3.58 -12.56
C ASP A 126 22.11 -4.92 -13.30
N LEU A 127 21.29 -5.00 -14.36
CA LEU A 127 21.20 -6.19 -15.22
C LEU A 127 22.48 -6.40 -16.04
N ALA A 128 23.09 -5.33 -16.57
CA ALA A 128 24.36 -5.42 -17.29
C ALA A 128 25.50 -5.87 -16.36
N ASP A 129 25.54 -5.33 -15.14
CA ASP A 129 26.50 -5.74 -14.12
C ASP A 129 26.25 -7.20 -13.68
N ALA A 130 24.98 -7.61 -13.59
CA ALA A 130 24.62 -8.99 -13.25
C ALA A 130 25.13 -10.00 -14.28
N LEU A 131 25.08 -9.69 -15.58
CA LEU A 131 25.66 -10.53 -16.63
C LEU A 131 27.18 -10.67 -16.44
N THR A 132 27.88 -9.56 -16.25
CA THR A 132 29.33 -9.55 -16.02
C THR A 132 29.72 -10.37 -14.79
N GLN A 133 28.96 -10.24 -13.69
CA GLN A 133 29.16 -11.01 -12.48
C GLN A 133 28.90 -12.51 -12.69
N LEU A 134 27.88 -12.87 -13.47
CA LEU A 134 27.56 -14.26 -13.77
C LEU A 134 28.63 -14.91 -14.64
N ASP A 135 29.12 -14.20 -15.68
CA ASP A 135 30.20 -14.66 -16.54
C ASP A 135 31.48 -14.94 -15.73
N ALA A 136 31.88 -13.99 -14.87
CA ALA A 136 33.04 -14.17 -13.99
C ALA A 136 32.88 -15.38 -13.04
N ARG A 137 31.67 -15.63 -12.52
CA ARG A 137 31.39 -16.81 -11.67
C ARG A 137 31.47 -18.11 -12.46
N LEU A 138 31.02 -18.13 -13.72
CA LEU A 138 31.11 -19.30 -14.58
C LEU A 138 32.56 -19.62 -14.96
N GLU A 139 33.39 -18.61 -15.23
CA GLU A 139 34.84 -18.79 -15.47
C GLU A 139 35.56 -19.38 -14.26
N GLN A 140 35.24 -18.89 -13.06
CA GLN A 140 35.77 -19.43 -11.80
C GLN A 140 35.33 -20.88 -11.56
N ALA A 141 34.09 -21.21 -11.89
CA ALA A 141 33.54 -22.56 -11.74
C ALA A 141 34.11 -23.56 -12.77
N THR A 142 34.52 -23.08 -13.95
CA THR A 142 35.05 -23.93 -15.04
C THR A 142 36.57 -24.12 -15.00
N GLY A 143 37.29 -23.38 -14.15
CA GLY A 143 38.64 -23.73 -13.71
C GLY A 143 39.66 -23.87 -14.84
N THR A 144 40.05 -22.76 -15.47
CA THR A 144 41.43 -22.66 -15.94
C THR A 144 42.29 -22.27 -14.75
N THR A 145 42.68 -23.26 -13.93
CA THR A 145 43.85 -23.11 -13.06
C THR A 145 45.06 -23.14 -13.99
N PRO A 146 45.79 -22.03 -14.23
CA PRO A 146 47.05 -22.14 -14.95
C PRO A 146 47.97 -23.02 -14.10
N LEU A 147 48.39 -24.17 -14.65
CA LEU A 147 49.49 -24.94 -14.09
C LEU A 147 50.70 -24.01 -14.06
N SER A 148 51.06 -23.55 -12.86
CA SER A 148 52.37 -22.95 -12.62
C SER A 148 53.40 -24.07 -12.77
N SER A 149 54.21 -23.99 -13.84
CA SER A 149 55.47 -24.73 -13.99
C SER A 149 56.63 -23.86 -13.55
#